data_AF-A0A544QPP1-F1
#
_entry.id   AF-A0A544QPP1-F1
#
_cell.length_a   1.000
_cell.length_b   1.000
_cell.length_c   1.000
_cell.angle_alpha   90.00
_cell.angle_beta   90.00
_cell.angle_gamma   90.00
#
_symmetry.space_group_name_H-M   'P 1'
#
loop_
_entity.id
_entity.type
_entity.pdbx_description
1 polymer ?
#
loop_
_entity_poly.entity_id
_entity_poly.type
_entity_poly.pdbx_seq_one_letter_code
_entity_poly.pdbx_strand_id
1 'polypeptide(L)'
;MYAVVGCNNCSMLWLLTDPDSADSAQCPRCERTHQTSKLKRLFESEDRSAAREARSALLAKKQGDSEAFADVAHISELEQQAEDAGIDDREYLEGSGIDADSVAAAGETTRETAGSHDEIVREAVREAGDDDRPTASEIVAYAADRGVPNEKTRKLLEKLCRVGDASESRGRYRLL
;
A
#
# COMPACT_ATOMS: atom_id res chain seq x y z
N MET A 1 -5.59 -11.99 11.90
CA MET A 1 -4.93 -12.61 13.07
C MET A 1 -3.48 -12.96 12.70
N TYR A 2 -2.54 -12.89 13.64
CA TYR A 2 -1.13 -13.24 13.45
C TYR A 2 -0.68 -14.31 14.44
N ALA A 3 0.12 -15.26 13.97
CA ALA A 3 0.73 -16.29 14.80
C ALA A 3 2.24 -16.36 14.60
N VAL A 4 3.00 -16.48 15.70
CA VAL A 4 4.43 -16.79 15.65
C VAL A 4 4.59 -18.31 15.59
N VAL A 5 5.17 -18.80 14.50
CA VAL A 5 5.38 -20.23 14.25
C VAL A 5 6.85 -20.56 14.05
N GLY A 6 7.21 -21.83 14.24
CA GLY A 6 8.60 -22.30 14.14
C GLY A 6 8.80 -23.42 13.12
N CYS A 7 9.94 -23.41 12.43
CA CYS A 7 10.31 -24.43 11.46
C CYS A 7 10.97 -25.59 12.20
N ASN A 8 10.46 -26.81 12.07
CA ASN A 8 11.10 -27.99 12.65
C ASN A 8 12.41 -28.40 11.92
N ASN A 9 12.68 -27.85 10.74
CA ASN A 9 13.86 -28.17 9.93
C ASN A 9 15.06 -27.26 10.24
N CYS A 10 14.87 -25.94 10.23
CA CYS A 10 15.94 -24.95 10.44
C CYS A 10 15.77 -24.10 11.71
N SER A 11 14.74 -24.40 12.52
CA SER A 11 14.43 -23.69 13.77
C SER A 11 14.20 -22.18 13.64
N MET A 12 13.91 -21.70 12.42
CA MET A 12 13.51 -20.33 12.13
C MET A 12 12.14 -20.05 12.74
N LEU A 13 11.98 -18.91 13.40
CA LEU A 13 10.68 -18.37 13.82
C LEU A 13 10.21 -17.33 12.80
N TRP A 14 8.93 -17.32 12.43
CA TRP A 14 8.34 -16.32 11.54
C TRP A 14 6.89 -16.03 11.90
N LEU A 15 6.33 -14.94 11.34
CA LEU A 15 4.93 -14.56 11.49
C LEU A 15 4.11 -15.16 10.35
N LEU A 16 3.01 -15.82 10.71
CA LEU A 16 2.00 -16.29 9.77
C LEU A 16 0.74 -15.43 9.91
N THR A 17 0.29 -14.84 8.80
CA THR A 17 -0.97 -14.09 8.73
C THR A 17 -2.11 -15.07 8.50
N ASP A 18 -3.21 -14.88 9.25
CA ASP A 18 -4.44 -15.66 9.17
C ASP A 18 -4.18 -17.18 9.10
N PRO A 19 -3.61 -17.77 10.17
CA PRO A 19 -3.17 -19.17 10.19
C PRO A 19 -4.31 -20.18 9.92
N ASP A 20 -5.57 -19.76 10.03
CA ASP A 20 -6.73 -20.62 9.76
C ASP A 20 -7.19 -20.55 8.29
N SER A 21 -6.65 -19.61 7.49
CA SER A 21 -7.04 -19.41 6.09
C SER A 21 -6.28 -20.28 5.09
N ALA A 22 -5.06 -20.70 5.43
CA ALA A 22 -4.15 -21.40 4.52
C ALA A 22 -3.73 -22.77 5.06
N ASP A 23 -3.92 -23.83 4.26
CA ASP A 23 -3.57 -25.20 4.62
C ASP A 23 -2.05 -25.43 4.73
N SER A 24 -1.25 -24.59 4.08
CA SER A 24 0.20 -24.70 4.07
C SER A 24 0.90 -23.36 4.25
N ALA A 25 2.09 -23.40 4.85
CA ALA A 25 2.95 -22.25 5.05
C ALA A 25 4.40 -22.63 4.69
N GLN A 26 5.08 -21.76 3.96
CA GLN A 26 6.49 -21.97 3.57
C GLN A 26 7.43 -21.29 4.57
N CYS A 27 8.47 -22.01 4.99
CA CYS A 27 9.51 -21.40 5.81
C CYS A 27 10.32 -20.38 4.99
N PRO A 28 10.44 -19.11 5.41
CA PRO A 28 11.14 -18.08 4.62
C PRO A 28 12.67 -18.24 4.60
N ARG A 29 13.22 -19.18 5.38
CA ARG A 29 14.68 -19.41 5.44
C ARG A 29 15.15 -20.63 4.67
N CYS A 30 14.44 -21.74 4.78
CA CYS A 30 14.82 -23.00 4.13
C CYS A 30 13.82 -23.46 3.06
N GLU A 31 12.80 -22.64 2.80
CA GLU A 31 11.78 -22.84 1.75
C GLU A 31 10.95 -24.13 1.87
N ARG A 32 11.11 -24.86 2.98
CA ARG A 32 10.32 -26.06 3.25
C ARG A 32 8.87 -25.69 3.49
N THR A 33 7.96 -26.36 2.78
CA THR A 33 6.52 -26.24 2.99
C THR A 33 6.08 -27.08 4.18
N HIS A 34 5.31 -26.47 5.07
CA HIS A 34 4.72 -27.08 6.26
C HIS A 34 3.20 -27.06 6.14
N GLN A 35 2.53 -28.06 6.71
CA GLN A 35 1.08 -28.01 6.93
C GLN A 35 0.79 -27.06 8.09
N THR A 36 -0.03 -26.04 7.86
CA THR A 36 -0.29 -24.98 8.84
C THR A 36 -0.89 -25.54 10.13
N SER A 37 -1.79 -26.53 10.02
CA SER A 37 -2.40 -27.23 11.16
C SER A 37 -1.40 -27.98 12.07
N LYS A 38 -0.21 -28.29 11.56
CA LYS A 38 0.86 -28.98 12.31
C LYS A 38 1.91 -28.04 12.88
N LEU A 39 1.86 -26.75 12.54
CA LEU A 39 2.79 -25.77 13.08
C LEU A 39 2.41 -25.43 14.52
N LYS A 40 3.39 -25.52 15.42
CA LYS A 40 3.20 -25.05 16.79
C LYS A 40 3.09 -23.52 16.77
N ARG A 41 1.94 -23.02 17.23
CA ARG A 41 1.68 -21.59 17.47
C ARG A 41 2.31 -21.23 18.82
N LEU A 42 3.38 -20.44 18.80
CA LEU A 42 4.12 -20.04 20.00
C LEU A 42 3.52 -18.79 20.64
N PHE A 43 2.86 -17.96 19.84
CA PHE A 43 2.16 -16.76 20.24
C PHE A 43 1.10 -16.43 19.19
N GLU A 44 -0.03 -15.88 19.59
CA GLU A 44 -1.14 -15.47 18.73
C GLU A 44 -1.64 -14.09 19.17
N SER A 45 -1.93 -13.21 18.21
CA SER A 45 -2.48 -11.88 18.45
C SER A 45 -3.22 -11.35 17.22
N GLU A 46 -4.21 -10.48 17.42
CA GLU A 46 -4.82 -9.73 16.32
C GLU A 46 -3.94 -8.56 15.88
N ASP A 47 -3.10 -8.04 16.78
CA ASP A 47 -2.13 -6.99 16.50
C ASP A 47 -0.82 -7.57 15.95
N ARG A 48 -0.44 -7.09 14.76
CA ARG A 48 0.80 -7.46 14.08
C ARG A 48 2.03 -7.01 14.87
N SER A 49 1.99 -5.85 15.51
CA SER A 49 3.13 -5.30 16.25
C SER A 49 3.39 -6.14 17.51
N ALA A 50 2.36 -6.49 18.28
CA ALA A 50 2.47 -7.46 19.36
C ALA A 50 3.04 -8.82 18.90
N ALA A 51 2.64 -9.34 17.73
CA ALA A 51 3.18 -10.59 17.20
C ALA A 51 4.67 -10.49 16.79
N ARG A 52 5.09 -9.33 16.27
CA ARG A 52 6.50 -9.05 15.96
C ARG A 52 7.34 -8.96 17.23
N GLU A 53 6.85 -8.25 18.24
CA GLU A 53 7.48 -8.14 19.56
C GLU A 53 7.68 -9.51 20.20
N ALA A 54 6.63 -10.32 20.25
CA ALA A 54 6.69 -11.67 20.81
C ALA A 54 7.69 -12.57 20.06
N ARG A 55 7.79 -12.45 18.74
CA ARG A 55 8.81 -13.16 17.95
C ARG A 55 10.22 -12.73 18.36
N SER A 56 10.46 -11.43 18.51
CA SER A 56 11.76 -10.89 18.92
C SER A 56 12.14 -11.39 20.33
N ALA A 57 11.21 -11.35 21.28
CA ALA A 57 11.41 -11.88 22.63
C ALA A 57 11.74 -13.39 22.62
N LEU A 58 11.05 -14.18 21.79
CA LEU A 58 11.32 -15.62 21.63
C LEU A 58 12.71 -15.88 21.03
N LEU A 59 13.17 -15.05 20.10
CA LEU A 59 14.50 -15.15 19.50
C LEU A 59 15.60 -14.75 20.49
N ALA A 60 15.39 -13.70 21.28
CA ALA A 60 16.31 -13.28 22.35
C ALA A 60 16.44 -14.38 23.42
N LYS A 61 15.30 -14.90 23.89
CA LYS A 61 15.27 -16.03 24.83
C LYS A 61 16.01 -17.27 24.30
N LYS A 62 15.88 -17.56 23.01
CA LYS A 62 16.57 -18.68 22.37
C LYS A 62 18.10 -18.49 22.32
N GLN A 63 18.59 -17.26 22.28
CA GLN A 63 20.01 -16.92 22.24
C GLN A 63 20.61 -16.65 23.63
N GLY A 64 19.78 -16.50 24.66
CA GLY A 64 20.22 -16.16 26.01
C GLY A 64 20.21 -14.66 26.30
N ASP A 65 19.74 -13.84 25.37
CA ASP A 65 19.79 -12.38 25.41
C ASP A 65 18.51 -11.73 25.96
N SER A 66 17.76 -12.44 26.82
CA SER A 66 16.46 -11.94 27.32
C SER A 66 16.59 -10.62 28.09
N GLU A 67 17.68 -10.46 28.85
CA GLU A 67 17.94 -9.22 29.61
C GLU A 67 18.23 -8.05 28.66
N ALA A 68 19.13 -8.24 27.69
CA ALA A 68 19.43 -7.22 26.69
C ALA A 68 18.19 -6.83 25.87
N PHE A 69 17.29 -7.78 25.59
CA PHE A 69 16.02 -7.48 24.94
C PHE A 69 15.07 -6.67 25.81
N ALA A 70 15.07 -6.86 27.13
CA ALA A 70 14.22 -6.10 28.04
C ALA A 70 14.60 -4.61 28.11
N ASP A 71 15.85 -4.28 27.78
CA ASP A 71 16.33 -2.89 27.69
C ASP A 71 15.97 -2.21 26.35
N VAL A 72 15.50 -2.98 25.35
CA VAL A 72 15.08 -2.45 24.05
C VAL A 72 13.63 -1.97 24.14
N ALA A 73 13.36 -0.79 23.59
CA ALA A 73 12.00 -0.25 23.52
C ALA A 73 11.07 -1.14 22.68
N HIS A 74 9.78 -1.09 22.97
CA HIS A 74 8.77 -1.87 22.24
C HIS A 74 8.78 -1.50 20.75
N ILE A 75 8.50 -2.47 19.87
CA ILE A 75 8.58 -2.26 18.42
C ILE A 75 7.77 -1.06 17.91
N SER A 76 6.61 -0.77 18.49
CA SER A 76 5.80 0.40 18.10
C SER A 76 6.48 1.73 18.43
N GLU A 77 7.21 1.79 19.54
CA GLU A 77 7.98 2.98 19.92
C GLU A 77 9.20 3.15 19.02
N LEU A 78 9.86 2.04 18.67
CA LEU A 78 10.98 2.05 17.71
C LEU A 78 10.52 2.44 16.30
N GLU A 79 9.34 1.99 15.86
CA GLU A 79 8.76 2.40 14.57
C GLU A 79 8.48 3.91 14.56
N GLN A 80 7.90 4.47 15.63
CA GLN A 80 7.70 5.91 15.75
C GLN A 80 9.01 6.69 15.77
N GLN A 81 10.01 6.24 16.54
CA GLN A 81 11.33 6.86 16.53
C GLN A 81 11.99 6.79 15.16
N ALA A 82 11.77 5.72 14.39
CA ALA A 82 12.30 5.58 13.04
C ALA A 82 11.61 6.50 12.03
N GLU A 83 10.31 6.78 12.19
CA GLU A 83 9.59 7.78 11.40
C GLU A 83 10.14 9.20 11.64
N ASP A 84 10.47 9.51 12.89
CA ASP A 84 11.09 10.78 13.28
C ASP A 84 12.62 10.80 13.04
N ALA A 85 13.22 9.66 12.73
CA ALA A 85 14.67 9.55 12.51
C ALA A 85 15.03 9.86 11.07
N GLY A 86 15.65 11.01 10.85
CA GLY A 86 16.20 11.37 9.55
C GLY A 86 16.13 12.87 9.32
N ILE A 87 16.37 13.23 8.06
CA ILE A 87 16.12 14.57 7.56
C ILE A 87 14.68 14.55 7.06
N ASP A 88 13.82 15.44 7.58
CA ASP A 88 12.45 15.52 7.11
C ASP A 88 12.39 16.01 5.65
N ASP A 89 11.28 15.74 4.95
CA ASP A 89 11.13 16.10 3.53
C ASP A 89 11.38 17.60 3.28
N ARG A 90 10.98 18.46 4.22
CA ARG A 90 11.16 19.91 4.09
C ARG A 90 12.63 20.28 4.21
N GLU A 91 13.32 19.79 5.23
CA GLU A 91 14.75 19.99 5.42
C GLU A 91 15.56 19.43 4.23
N TYR A 92 15.16 18.28 3.68
CA TYR A 92 15.79 17.72 2.48
C TYR A 92 15.59 18.61 1.24
N LEU A 93 14.37 19.11 1.02
CA LEU A 93 14.05 20.00 -0.10
C LEU A 93 14.78 21.35 0.02
N GLU A 94 14.71 21.98 1.18
CA GLU A 94 15.39 23.25 1.47
C GLU A 94 16.92 23.10 1.33
N GLY A 95 17.49 22.01 1.86
CA GLY A 95 18.90 21.68 1.72
C GLY A 95 19.33 21.41 0.27
N SER A 96 18.39 20.97 -0.58
CA SER A 96 18.58 20.79 -2.03
C SER A 96 18.34 22.07 -2.84
N GLY A 97 18.03 23.20 -2.18
CA GLY A 97 17.71 24.47 -2.82
C GLY A 97 16.31 24.53 -3.46
N ILE A 98 15.41 23.63 -3.05
CA ILE A 98 14.02 23.58 -3.48
C ILE A 98 13.15 24.21 -2.40
N ASP A 99 12.26 25.11 -2.79
CA ASP A 99 11.27 25.72 -1.90
C ASP A 99 10.20 24.70 -1.50
N ALA A 100 10.28 24.22 -0.27
CA ALA A 100 9.36 23.22 0.26
C ALA A 100 7.92 23.72 0.38
N ASP A 101 7.71 25.00 0.71
CA ASP A 101 6.36 25.60 0.80
C ASP A 101 5.71 25.66 -0.59
N SER A 102 6.49 26.00 -1.62
CA SER A 102 6.02 25.97 -3.01
C SER A 102 5.64 24.55 -3.45
N VAL A 103 6.43 23.54 -3.08
CA VAL A 103 6.13 22.12 -3.39
C VAL A 103 4.86 21.65 -2.69
N ALA A 104 4.69 21.97 -1.40
CA ALA A 104 3.49 21.62 -0.64
C ALA A 104 2.22 22.24 -1.26
N ALA A 105 2.25 23.55 -1.53
CA ALA A 105 1.14 24.27 -2.13
C ALA A 105 0.78 23.74 -3.53
N ALA A 106 1.78 23.36 -4.34
CA ALA A 106 1.55 22.74 -5.65
C ALA A 106 0.89 21.36 -5.53
N GLY A 107 1.24 20.59 -4.50
CA GLY A 107 0.65 19.28 -4.19
C GLY A 107 -0.84 19.37 -3.83
N GLU A 108 -1.21 20.33 -2.98
CA GLU A 108 -2.59 20.57 -2.55
C GLU A 108 -3.47 21.02 -3.72
N THR A 109 -3.03 22.04 -4.46
CA THR A 109 -3.74 22.57 -5.64
C THR A 109 -3.97 21.48 -6.69
N THR A 110 -2.98 20.61 -6.89
CA THR A 110 -3.07 19.49 -7.83
C THR A 110 -4.04 18.43 -7.35
N ARG A 111 -4.08 18.08 -6.06
CA ARG A 111 -5.01 17.06 -5.53
C ARG A 111 -6.46 17.51 -5.59
N GLU A 112 -6.78 18.74 -5.23
CA GLU A 112 -8.16 19.27 -5.28
C GLU A 112 -8.70 19.35 -6.71
N THR A 113 -7.86 19.84 -7.63
CA THR A 113 -8.24 19.98 -9.05
C THR A 113 -8.15 18.65 -9.81
N ALA A 114 -7.31 17.71 -9.37
CA ALA A 114 -7.25 16.37 -9.96
C ALA A 114 -8.40 15.50 -9.45
N GLY A 115 -8.75 15.54 -8.16
CA GLY A 115 -9.86 14.75 -7.61
C GLY A 115 -11.20 15.07 -8.30
N SER A 116 -11.53 16.35 -8.40
CA SER A 116 -12.74 16.82 -9.09
C SER A 116 -12.75 16.49 -10.59
N HIS A 117 -11.63 16.73 -11.30
CA HIS A 117 -11.59 16.48 -12.74
C HIS A 117 -11.53 14.97 -13.06
N ASP A 118 -10.85 14.17 -12.25
CA ASP A 118 -10.75 12.70 -12.40
C ASP A 118 -12.11 12.04 -12.10
N GLU A 119 -12.87 12.56 -11.14
CA GLU A 119 -14.26 12.16 -10.88
C GLU A 119 -15.17 12.49 -12.07
N ILE A 120 -15.12 13.72 -12.59
CA ILE A 120 -15.88 14.13 -13.78
C ILE A 120 -15.52 13.27 -15.00
N VAL A 121 -14.25 12.91 -15.18
CA VAL A 121 -13.83 12.03 -16.30
C VAL A 121 -14.33 10.61 -16.11
N ARG A 122 -14.34 10.05 -14.89
CA ARG A 122 -14.93 8.73 -14.64
C ARG A 122 -16.45 8.73 -14.82
N GLU A 123 -17.13 9.80 -14.42
CA GLU A 123 -18.55 10.02 -14.69
C GLU A 123 -18.81 10.06 -16.19
N ALA A 124 -17.99 10.82 -16.93
CA ALA A 124 -18.07 10.89 -18.39
C ALA A 124 -17.85 9.51 -19.06
N VAL A 125 -16.97 8.64 -18.54
CA VAL A 125 -16.81 7.28 -19.08
C VAL A 125 -18.05 6.41 -18.85
N ARG A 126 -18.85 6.69 -17.81
CA ARG A 126 -20.10 5.96 -17.52
C ARG A 126 -21.30 6.51 -18.27
N GLU A 127 -21.36 7.82 -18.45
CA GLU A 127 -22.59 8.52 -18.82
C GLU A 127 -22.51 9.28 -20.14
N ALA A 128 -21.32 9.42 -20.74
CA ALA A 128 -21.24 10.03 -22.05
C ALA A 128 -21.79 9.08 -23.13
N GLY A 129 -22.48 9.66 -24.11
CA GLY A 129 -23.07 8.92 -25.23
C GLY A 129 -24.33 8.13 -24.86
N ASP A 130 -24.91 7.47 -25.88
CA ASP A 130 -26.16 6.70 -25.73
C ASP A 130 -25.93 5.24 -25.30
N ASP A 131 -24.67 4.77 -25.29
CA ASP A 131 -24.27 3.39 -24.95
C ASP A 131 -23.34 3.36 -23.72
N ASP A 132 -23.26 2.21 -23.03
CA ASP A 132 -22.33 1.95 -21.88
C ASP A 132 -20.82 2.01 -22.22
N ARG A 133 -20.47 2.46 -23.43
CA ARG A 133 -19.08 2.55 -23.88
C ARG A 133 -18.88 3.80 -24.73
N PRO A 134 -18.72 5.01 -24.17
CA PRO A 134 -18.50 6.19 -24.99
C PRO A 134 -17.17 6.17 -25.75
N THR A 135 -17.11 6.96 -26.81
CA THR A 135 -15.89 7.36 -27.51
C THR A 135 -15.14 8.43 -26.74
N ALA A 136 -13.84 8.58 -27.03
CA ALA A 136 -13.03 9.67 -26.48
C ALA A 136 -13.64 11.06 -26.76
N SER A 137 -14.26 11.24 -27.93
CA SER A 137 -14.88 12.52 -28.30
C SER A 137 -16.09 12.85 -27.43
N GLU A 138 -16.93 11.85 -27.15
CA GLU A 138 -18.10 12.01 -26.27
C GLU A 138 -17.68 12.30 -24.83
N ILE A 139 -16.66 11.60 -24.32
CA ILE A 139 -16.11 11.84 -22.98
C ILE A 139 -15.51 13.26 -22.88
N VAL A 140 -14.77 13.68 -23.89
CA VAL A 140 -14.17 15.02 -23.92
C VAL A 140 -15.25 16.10 -23.93
N ALA A 141 -16.31 15.93 -24.72
CA ALA A 141 -17.43 16.87 -24.75
C ALA A 141 -18.14 16.94 -23.39
N TYR A 142 -18.48 15.79 -22.81
CA TYR A 142 -19.14 15.72 -21.50
C TYR A 142 -18.32 16.39 -20.38
N ALA A 143 -17.01 16.15 -20.37
CA ALA A 143 -16.10 16.71 -19.37
C ALA A 143 -15.85 18.22 -19.59
N ALA A 144 -15.83 18.67 -20.85
CA ALA A 144 -15.70 20.09 -21.18
C ALA A 144 -16.90 20.92 -20.69
N ASP A 145 -18.12 20.38 -20.84
CA ASP A 145 -19.35 21.02 -20.34
C ASP A 145 -19.33 21.18 -18.80
N ARG A 146 -18.55 20.36 -18.11
CA ARG A 146 -18.35 20.38 -16.65
C ARG A 146 -17.05 21.07 -16.22
N GLY A 147 -16.38 21.76 -17.15
CA GLY A 147 -15.22 22.61 -16.85
C GLY A 147 -13.86 21.90 -16.88
N VAL A 148 -13.78 20.66 -17.36
CA VAL A 148 -12.49 19.96 -17.52
C VAL A 148 -11.89 20.26 -18.91
N PRO A 149 -10.67 20.81 -19.00
CA PRO A 149 -10.04 21.06 -20.29
C PRO A 149 -9.83 19.79 -21.11
N ASN A 150 -10.11 19.83 -22.41
CA ASN A 150 -10.02 18.69 -23.33
C ASN A 150 -8.69 17.91 -23.26
N GLU A 151 -7.57 18.64 -23.19
CA GLU A 151 -6.24 18.03 -23.09
C GLU A 151 -6.05 17.29 -21.75
N LYS A 152 -6.59 17.85 -20.67
CA LYS A 152 -6.57 17.23 -19.33
C LYS A 152 -7.44 15.98 -19.31
N THR A 153 -8.61 16.00 -19.94
CA THR A 153 -9.49 14.83 -20.09
C THR A 153 -8.78 13.67 -20.80
N ARG A 154 -8.07 13.95 -21.91
CA ARG A 154 -7.31 12.91 -22.63
C ARG A 154 -6.18 12.31 -21.78
N LYS A 155 -5.41 13.16 -21.09
CA LYS A 155 -4.35 12.70 -20.17
C LYS A 155 -4.90 11.84 -19.03
N LEU A 156 -6.06 12.19 -18.49
CA LEU A 156 -6.73 11.40 -17.45
C LEU A 156 -7.24 10.06 -17.99
N LEU A 157 -7.82 10.02 -19.18
CA LEU A 157 -8.21 8.75 -19.84
C LEU A 157 -7.02 7.83 -20.08
N GLU A 158 -5.91 8.35 -20.61
CA GLU A 158 -4.68 7.58 -20.79
C GLU A 158 -4.16 7.03 -19.45
N LYS A 159 -4.20 7.85 -18.39
CA LYS A 159 -3.82 7.43 -17.04
C LYS A 159 -4.72 6.32 -16.53
N LEU A 160 -6.04 6.44 -16.65
CA LEU A 160 -7.01 5.42 -16.21
C LEU A 160 -6.77 4.09 -16.92
N CYS A 161 -6.49 4.11 -18.22
CA CYS A 161 -6.13 2.90 -18.96
C CYS A 161 -4.78 2.31 -18.51
N ARG A 162 -3.79 3.16 -18.24
CA ARG A 162 -2.46 2.73 -17.79
C ARG A 162 -2.49 2.06 -16.42
N VAL A 163 -3.33 2.55 -15.50
CA VAL A 163 -3.45 1.99 -14.14
C VAL A 163 -4.44 0.84 -14.02
N GLY A 164 -5.21 0.57 -15.09
CA GLY A 164 -6.18 -0.52 -15.13
C GLY A 164 -7.56 -0.17 -14.57
N ASP A 165 -7.86 1.10 -14.34
CA ASP A 165 -9.18 1.58 -13.89
C ASP A 165 -10.18 1.68 -15.06
N ALA A 166 -9.69 1.73 -16.29
CA ALA A 166 -10.50 1.76 -17.50
C ALA A 166 -9.88 0.90 -18.62
N SER A 167 -10.70 0.40 -19.53
CA SER A 167 -10.24 -0.28 -20.75
C SER A 167 -10.68 0.47 -22.00
N GLU A 168 -9.76 0.64 -22.94
CA GLU A 168 -10.04 1.13 -24.29
C GLU A 168 -10.11 -0.05 -25.27
N SER A 169 -11.14 -0.07 -26.11
CA SER A 169 -11.25 -1.03 -27.21
C SER A 169 -11.89 -0.37 -28.43
N ARG A 170 -11.14 -0.29 -29.52
CA ARG A 170 -11.60 0.27 -30.82
C ARG A 170 -12.13 1.70 -30.71
N GLY A 171 -11.48 2.53 -29.90
CA GLY A 171 -11.82 3.92 -29.63
C GLY A 171 -12.98 4.11 -28.64
N ARG A 172 -13.42 3.04 -27.97
CA ARG A 172 -14.52 3.06 -27.00
C ARG A 172 -14.00 2.70 -25.61
N TYR A 173 -14.45 3.41 -24.59
CA TYR A 173 -13.94 3.30 -23.22
C TYR A 173 -15.00 2.70 -22.30
N ARG A 174 -14.56 2.00 -21.26
CA ARG A 174 -15.38 1.60 -20.12
C ARG A 174 -14.53 1.54 -18.86
N LEU A 175 -15.12 1.71 -17.69
CA LEU A 175 -14.46 1.46 -16.42
C LEU A 175 -14.36 -0.06 -16.16
N LEU A 176 -13.37 -0.46 -15.35
CA LEU A 176 -13.11 -1.84 -14.95
C LEU A 176 -13.46 -2.10 -13.48
#